data_AF-A0A2V9N5C7-F1
#
_entry.id   AF-A0A2V9N5C7-F1
#
_cell.length_a   1.000
_cell.length_b   1.000
_cell.length_c   1.000
_cell.angle_alpha   90.00
_cell.angle_beta   90.00
_cell.angle_gamma   90.00
#
_symmetry.space_group_name_H-M   'P 1'
#
loop_
_entity.id
_entity.type
_entity.pdbx_description
1 polymer ?
#
loop_
_entity_poly.entity_id
_entity_poly.type
_entity_poly.pdbx_seq_one_letter_code
_entity_poly.pdbx_strand_id
1 'polypeptide(L)' 'LKIVKGPDFPTAGIIHGKSGILDAYKNGRGRFTMRARAAIEKFSKDRDAIIVTEIPYQVNKRYLIERMAELVNNKTIE' A
#
# COMPACT_ATOMS: atom_id res chain seq x y z
N LEU A 1 -4.50 -17.66 13.90
CA LEU A 1 -4.92 -17.23 12.53
C LEU A 1 -5.54 -18.37 11.70
N LYS A 2 -6.10 -19.44 12.28
CA LYS A 2 -6.67 -20.55 11.51
C LYS A 2 -8.06 -20.23 10.95
N ILE A 3 -8.83 -19.41 11.66
CA ILE A 3 -10.21 -19.03 11.31
C ILE A 3 -10.19 -17.61 10.72
N VAL A 4 -9.83 -16.62 11.55
CA VAL A 4 -9.61 -15.23 11.08
C VAL A 4 -8.13 -15.03 10.78
N LYS A 5 -7.80 -14.83 9.50
CA LYS A 5 -6.41 -14.73 9.02
C LYS A 5 -5.80 -13.32 9.21
N GLY A 6 -6.64 -12.31 9.31
CA GLY A 6 -6.26 -10.91 9.42
C GLY A 6 -7.42 -9.98 9.09
N PRO A 7 -7.19 -8.66 9.18
CA PRO A 7 -8.12 -7.66 8.69
C PRO A 7 -8.35 -7.82 7.17
N ASP A 8 -9.60 -7.69 6.74
CA ASP A 8 -9.98 -7.65 5.34
C ASP A 8 -10.52 -6.24 5.04
N PHE A 9 -9.78 -5.49 4.22
CA PHE A 9 -10.09 -4.09 3.97
C PHE A 9 -10.91 -3.97 2.68
N PRO A 10 -11.92 -3.06 2.63
CA PRO A 10 -12.74 -2.87 1.43
C PRO A 10 -11.96 -2.31 0.23
N THR A 11 -10.74 -1.82 0.48
CA THR A 11 -9.80 -1.30 -0.53
C THR A 11 -8.79 -2.35 -0.99
N ALA A 12 -8.93 -3.59 -0.52
CA ALA A 12 -7.97 -4.67 -0.67
C ALA A 12 -6.57 -4.24 -0.19
N GLY A 13 -5.58 -4.25 -1.08
CA GLY A 13 -4.19 -3.95 -0.76
C GLY A 13 -3.45 -5.16 -0.21
N ILE A 14 -2.25 -4.89 0.32
CA ILE A 14 -1.34 -5.92 0.82
C ILE A 14 -0.92 -5.56 2.24
N ILE A 15 -1.15 -6.47 3.19
CA ILE A 15 -0.58 -6.38 4.52
C ILE A 15 0.77 -7.09 4.54
N HIS A 16 1.82 -6.38 4.97
CA HIS A 16 3.17 -6.95 5.11
C HIS A 16 3.32 -7.70 6.41
N GLY A 17 3.59 -9.01 6.30
CA GLY A 17 3.81 -9.88 7.44
C GLY A 17 2.53 -10.18 8.22
N LYS A 18 2.68 -11.03 9.25
CA LYS A 18 1.56 -11.49 10.11
C LYS A 18 1.79 -11.25 11.60
N SER A 19 2.99 -10.83 12.00
CA SER A 19 3.35 -10.57 13.39
C SER A 19 2.47 -9.48 14.00
N GLY A 20 2.35 -8.34 13.32
CA GLY A 20 1.52 -7.23 13.79
C GLY A 20 0.03 -7.58 13.94
N ILE A 21 -0.49 -8.46 13.09
CA ILE A 21 -1.86 -8.97 13.20
C ILE A 21 -1.99 -9.89 14.43
N LEU A 22 -1.03 -10.79 14.64
CA LEU A 22 -1.01 -11.68 15.80
C LEU A 22 -0.95 -10.88 17.11
N ASP A 23 -0.12 -9.86 17.18
CA ASP A 23 0.01 -9.00 18.36
C ASP A 23 -1.27 -8.22 18.62
N ALA A 24 -1.91 -7.69 17.57
CA ALA A 24 -3.20 -7.02 17.66
C ALA A 24 -4.29 -7.94 18.22
N TYR A 25 -4.34 -9.21 17.78
CA TYR A 25 -5.32 -10.17 18.28
C TYR A 25 -5.05 -10.66 19.70
N LYS A 26 -3.77 -10.73 20.12
CA LYS A 26 -3.41 -11.18 21.46
C LYS A 26 -3.56 -10.07 22.51
N ASN A 27 -3.09 -8.88 22.17
CA ASN A 27 -2.90 -7.79 23.14
C ASN A 27 -3.89 -6.63 22.94
N GLY A 28 -4.75 -6.70 21.92
CA GLY A 28 -5.63 -5.60 21.52
C GLY A 28 -4.90 -4.43 20.84
N ARG A 29 -3.57 -4.49 20.74
CA ARG A 29 -2.71 -3.51 20.08
C ARG A 29 -1.66 -4.21 19.23
N GLY A 30 -1.54 -3.79 17.98
CA GLY A 30 -0.53 -4.29 17.07
C GLY A 30 -0.43 -3.38 15.87
N ARG A 31 0.79 -3.17 15.39
CA ARG A 31 1.07 -2.35 14.22
C ARG A 31 1.42 -3.26 13.06
N PHE A 32 0.73 -3.11 11.95
CA PHE A 32 1.04 -3.79 10.71
C PHE A 32 1.07 -2.77 9.57
N THR A 33 1.93 -3.02 8.59
CA THR A 33 2.15 -2.11 7.47
C THR A 33 1.28 -2.54 6.30
N MET A 34 0.51 -1.59 5.77
CA MET A 34 -0.25 -1.77 4.55
C MET A 34 0.49 -1.17 3.36
N ARG A 35 0.40 -1.84 2.20
CA ARG A 35 0.98 -1.38 0.94
C ARG A 35 -0.06 -1.46 -0.16
N ALA A 36 0.04 -0.49 -1.08
CA ALA A 36 -0.66 -0.51 -2.35
C ALA A 36 -0.28 -1.74 -3.19
N ARG A 37 -1.20 -2.23 -4.02
CA ARG A 37 -0.86 -3.18 -5.08
C ARG A 37 -0.39 -2.39 -6.29
N ALA A 38 0.84 -2.64 -6.70
CA ALA A 38 1.44 -2.01 -7.87
C ALA A 38 2.27 -3.02 -8.66
N ALA A 39 2.27 -2.87 -9.98
CA ALA A 39 3.09 -3.64 -10.91
C ALA A 39 3.89 -2.71 -11.82
N ILE A 40 5.02 -3.18 -12.32
CA ILE A 40 5.80 -2.49 -13.34
C ILE A 40 5.40 -3.09 -14.68
N GLU A 41 4.94 -2.25 -15.60
CA GLU A 41 4.53 -2.63 -16.94
C GLU A 41 5.33 -1.86 -17.98
N LYS A 42 5.66 -2.51 -19.10
CA LYS A 42 6.31 -1.84 -20.23
C LYS A 42 5.28 -1.00 -20.98
N PHE A 43 5.37 0.32 -20.84
CA PHE A 43 4.51 1.26 -21.54
C PHE A 43 4.97 1.47 -22.99
N SER A 44 6.27 1.47 -23.23
CA SER A 44 6.88 1.55 -24.57
C SER A 44 8.23 0.85 -24.60
N LYS A 45 8.89 0.84 -25.77
CA LYS A 45 10.16 0.13 -26.00
C LYS A 45 11.23 0.48 -24.96
N ASP A 46 11.26 1.74 -24.54
CA ASP A 46 12.24 2.30 -23.60
C ASP A 46 11.59 2.97 -22.38
N ARG A 47 10.32 2.68 -22.09
CA ARG A 47 9.59 3.30 -20.96
C ARG A 47 8.83 2.26 -20.16
N ASP A 48 9.16 2.19 -18.88
CA ASP A 48 8.41 1.44 -17.88
C ASP A 48 7.45 2.38 -17.14
N ALA A 49 6.30 1.84 -16.73
CA ALA A 49 5.31 2.55 -15.93
C ALA A 49 4.94 1.71 -14.71
N ILE A 50 4.74 2.39 -13.57
CA ILE A 50 4.23 1.75 -12.36
C ILE A 50 2.71 1.90 -12.37
N ILE A 51 2.00 0.79 -12.48
CA ILE A 51 0.54 0.73 -12.48
C ILE A 51 0.07 0.35 -11.07
N VAL A 52 -0.60 1.29 -10.40
CA VAL A 52 -1.17 1.08 -9.06
C VAL A 52 -2.66 0.79 -9.17
N THR A 53 -3.09 -0.39 -8.72
CA THR A 53 -4.47 -0.87 -8.84
C THR A 53 -5.26 -0.81 -7.54
N GLU A 54 -4.58 -0.91 -6.39
CA GLU A 54 -5.18 -0.89 -5.05
C GLU A 54 -4.38 0.05 -4.15
N ILE A 55 -5.05 0.78 -3.25
CA ILE A 55 -4.40 1.67 -2.27
C ILE A 55 -4.75 1.23 -0.85
N PRO A 56 -3.92 1.55 0.16
CA PRO A 56 -4.22 1.21 1.54
C PRO A 56 -5.54 1.84 2.03
N TYR A 57 -6.20 1.15 2.95
CA TYR A 57 -7.43 1.62 3.58
C TYR A 57 -7.26 3.00 4.21
N GLN A 58 -8.30 3.82 4.11
CA GLN A 58 -8.35 5.22 4.57
C GLN A 58 -7.34 6.18 3.92
N VAL A 59 -6.60 5.75 2.89
CA VAL A 59 -5.79 6.66 2.09
C VAL A 59 -6.66 7.38 1.07
N ASN A 60 -6.59 8.70 1.07
CA ASN A 60 -7.25 9.52 0.05
C ASN A 60 -6.41 9.53 -1.24
N LYS A 61 -6.98 9.03 -2.35
CA LYS A 61 -6.31 8.98 -3.66
C LYS A 61 -5.85 10.34 -4.16
N ARG A 62 -6.66 11.41 -3.95
CA ARG A 62 -6.32 12.76 -4.41
C ARG A 62 -5.05 13.26 -3.73
N TYR A 63 -5.04 13.17 -2.41
CA TYR A 63 -3.90 13.60 -1.59
C TYR A 63 -2.64 12.78 -1.89
N LEU A 64 -2.80 11.49 -2.17
CA LEU A 64 -1.68 10.63 -2.57
C LEU A 64 -1.01 11.12 -3.87
N ILE A 65 -1.82 11.47 -4.88
CA ILE A 65 -1.32 11.98 -6.17
C ILE A 65 -0.66 13.35 -5.99
N GLU A 66 -1.29 14.25 -5.23
CA GLU A 66 -0.71 15.57 -4.90
C GLU A 66 0.66 15.42 -4.24
N ARG A 67 0.78 14.51 -3.27
CA ARG A 67 2.05 14.25 -2.59
C ARG A 67 3.12 13.68 -3.53
N MET A 68 2.75 12.80 -4.45
CA MET A 68 3.68 12.28 -5.47
C MET A 68 4.20 13.40 -6.37
N ALA A 69 3.30 14.27 -6.86
CA ALA A 69 3.68 15.41 -7.70
C ALA A 69 4.60 16.39 -6.95
N GLU A 70 4.32 16.66 -5.68
CA GLU A 70 5.15 17.50 -4.83
C GLU A 70 6.57 16.93 -4.67
N LEU A 71 6.70 15.62 -4.44
CA LEU A 71 8.01 14.96 -4.29
C LEU A 71 8.87 15.04 -5.55
N VAL A 72 8.25 14.94 -6.73
CA VAL A 72 8.92 15.13 -8.03
C VAL A 72 9.35 16.58 -8.21
N ASN A 73 8.47 17.54 -7.91
CA ASN A 73 8.79 18.97 -8.01
C ASN A 73 9.94 19.37 -7.08
N ASN A 74 9.98 18.79 -5.88
CA ASN A 74 11.05 19.00 -4.90
C ASN A 74 12.33 18.22 -5.24
N LYS A 75 12.37 17.50 -6.37
CA LYS A 75 13.49 16.63 -6.81
C LYS A 75 13.96 15.65 -5.73
N THR A 76 13.04 15.23 -4.86
CA THR A 76 13.32 14.18 -3.87
C THR A 76 13.26 12.80 -4.54
N ILE A 77 12.51 12.70 -5.63
CA ILE A 77 12.38 11.54 -6.50
C ILE A 77 12.52 12.06 -7.94
N GLU A 78 13.34 11.39 -8.76
CA GLU A 78 13.55 11.66 -10.21
C GLU A 78 12.87 10.61 -11.09
#